data_AF-A0A382NC70-F1
#
_entry.id   AF-A0A382NC70-F1
#
_cell.length_a   1.000
_cell.length_b   1.000
_cell.length_c   1.000
_cell.angle_alpha   90.00
_cell.angle_beta   90.00
_cell.angle_gamma   90.00
#
_symmetry.space_group_name_H-M   'P 1'
#
loop_
_entity.id
_entity.type
_entity.pdbx_description
1 polymer ?
#
loop_
_entity_poly.entity_id
_entity_poly.type
_entity_poly.pdbx_seq_one_letter_code
_entity_poly.pdbx_strand_id
1 'polypeptide(L)'
;MNLKIVFRISAVILLINGLGALFATSAFLEAANFTMSPSLITVGQFVGMTFLFLAILSWRIPDIAGEAIASFGKLFALGEGMWVVIIGYHIISGQASGPTAYVNLIITAILGILFLIASRKSD
;
A
#
# COMPACT_ATOMS: atom_id res chain seq x y z
N MET A 1 -1.31 19.87 0.15
CA MET A 1 -0.35 18.85 0.60
C MET A 1 0.73 18.71 -0.46
N ASN A 2 2.01 18.67 -0.07
CA ASN A 2 3.14 18.46 -0.97
C ASN A 2 3.36 16.95 -1.15
N LEU A 3 3.74 16.51 -2.36
CA LEU A 3 4.12 15.13 -2.69
C LEU A 3 5.07 14.49 -1.68
N LYS A 4 6.04 15.25 -1.16
CA LYS A 4 6.95 14.75 -0.11
C LYS A 4 6.17 14.16 1.06
N ILE A 5 5.12 14.83 1.54
CA ILE A 5 4.30 14.35 2.66
C ILE A 5 3.52 13.09 2.25
N VAL A 6 2.94 13.08 1.05
CA VAL A 6 2.16 11.91 0.55
C VAL A 6 3.03 10.65 0.50
N PHE A 7 4.25 10.77 -0.04
CA PHE A 7 5.24 9.70 -0.07
C PHE A 7 5.63 9.20 1.32
N ARG A 8 5.79 10.09 2.31
CA ARG A 8 6.12 9.68 3.70
C ARG A 8 4.95 8.97 4.37
N ILE A 9 3.71 9.41 4.14
CA ILE A 9 2.51 8.73 4.65
C ILE A 9 2.42 7.33 4.04
N SER A 10 2.53 7.21 2.72
CA SER A 10 2.53 5.92 2.02
C SER A 10 3.65 5.00 2.54
N ALA A 11 4.86 5.53 2.75
CA ALA A 11 5.97 4.78 3.32
C ALA A 11 5.68 4.24 4.73
N VAL A 12 5.06 5.03 5.62
CA VAL A 12 4.69 4.58 6.96
C VAL A 12 3.63 3.48 6.90
N ILE A 13 2.65 3.62 6.01
CA ILE A 13 1.60 2.59 5.82
C ILE A 13 2.23 1.29 5.30
N LEU A 14 3.11 1.37 4.29
CA LEU A 14 3.85 0.22 3.76
C LEU A 14 4.74 -0.43 4.84
N LEU A 15 5.36 0.37 5.70
CA LEU A 15 6.16 -0.14 6.82
C LEU A 15 5.31 -0.94 7.79
N ILE A 16 4.15 -0.41 8.21
CA ILE A 16 3.23 -1.11 9.12
C ILE A 16 2.75 -2.42 8.49
N ASN A 17 2.33 -2.38 7.22
CA ASN A 17 1.91 -3.58 6.49
C ASN A 17 3.06 -4.59 6.35
N GLY A 18 4.27 -4.13 6.05
CA GLY A 18 5.45 -4.97 5.91
C GLY A 18 5.81 -5.68 7.21
N LEU A 19 5.83 -4.94 8.33
CA LEU A 19 6.08 -5.53 9.66
C LEU A 19 4.98 -6.51 10.07
N GLY A 20 3.71 -6.18 9.80
CA GLY A 20 2.57 -7.05 10.08
C GLY A 20 2.63 -8.35 9.28
N ALA A 21 2.79 -8.26 7.96
CA ALA A 21 2.88 -9.42 7.09
C ALA A 21 4.14 -10.27 7.34
N LEU A 22 5.25 -9.67 7.80
CA LEU A 22 6.49 -10.39 8.07
C LEU A 22 6.53 -11.09 9.43
N PHE A 23 6.13 -10.40 10.50
CA PHE A 23 6.29 -10.90 11.87
C PHE A 23 4.98 -11.38 12.51
N ALA A 24 3.83 -10.97 11.95
CA ALA A 24 2.50 -11.27 12.48
C ALA A 24 1.55 -11.77 11.37
N THR A 25 2.07 -12.56 10.43
CA THR A 25 1.35 -12.95 9.20
C THR A 25 -0.05 -13.50 9.45
N SER A 26 -0.19 -14.44 10.39
CA SER A 26 -1.50 -15.06 10.69
C SER A 26 -2.50 -14.02 11.15
N ALA A 27 -2.16 -13.22 12.18
CA ALA A 27 -3.05 -12.17 12.68
C ALA A 27 -3.40 -11.13 11.60
N PHE A 28 -2.41 -10.75 10.78
CA PHE A 28 -2.59 -9.78 9.70
C PHE A 28 -3.56 -10.26 8.62
N LEU A 29 -3.44 -11.52 8.18
CA LEU A 29 -4.29 -12.08 7.13
C LEU A 29 -5.64 -12.60 7.65
N GLU A 30 -5.69 -13.17 8.85
CA GLU A 30 -6.94 -13.56 9.52
C GLU A 30 -7.84 -12.35 9.77
N ALA A 31 -7.27 -11.17 10.04
CA ALA A 31 -8.03 -9.93 10.16
C ALA A 31 -8.75 -9.54 8.84
N ALA A 32 -8.36 -10.12 7.71
CA ALA A 32 -9.04 -10.02 6.42
C ALA A 32 -9.82 -11.29 6.04
N ASN A 33 -10.07 -12.18 7.02
CA ASN A 33 -10.77 -13.46 6.90
C ASN A 33 -10.10 -14.52 6.01
N PHE A 34 -8.76 -14.48 5.91
CA PHE A 34 -8.03 -15.57 5.26
C PHE A 34 -7.99 -16.81 6.16
N THR A 35 -8.16 -17.99 5.57
CA THR A 35 -7.88 -19.26 6.25
C THR A 35 -6.37 -19.52 6.19
N MET A 36 -5.72 -19.56 7.34
CA MET A 36 -4.27 -19.71 7.41
C MET A 36 -3.79 -21.12 7.10
N SER A 37 -2.66 -21.19 6.42
CA SER A 37 -1.90 -22.41 6.15
C SER A 37 -0.40 -22.12 6.25
N PRO A 38 0.45 -23.14 6.46
CA PRO A 38 1.90 -22.94 6.49
C PRO A 38 2.45 -22.27 5.23
N SER A 39 1.94 -22.63 4.05
CA SER A 39 2.35 -22.02 2.79
C SER A 39 1.92 -20.55 2.68
N LEU A 40 0.73 -20.20 3.18
CA LEU A 40 0.26 -18.81 3.20
C LEU A 40 1.09 -17.95 4.16
N ILE A 41 1.56 -18.51 5.27
CA ILE A 41 2.51 -17.81 6.16
C ILE A 41 3.80 -17.48 5.40
N THR A 42 4.39 -18.46 4.69
CA THR A 42 5.60 -18.22 3.88
C THR A 42 5.39 -17.14 2.82
N VAL A 43 4.25 -17.16 2.12
CA VAL A 43 3.89 -16.12 1.15
C VAL A 43 3.74 -14.76 1.82
N GLY A 44 3.04 -14.68 2.95
CA GLY A 44 2.85 -13.43 3.67
C GLY A 44 4.17 -12.84 4.17
N GLN A 45 5.11 -13.66 4.64
CA GLN A 45 6.44 -13.20 5.03
C GLN A 45 7.24 -12.64 3.85
N PHE A 46 7.16 -13.28 2.68
CA PHE A 46 7.78 -12.79 1.45
C PHE A 46 7.16 -11.45 0.98
N VAL A 47 5.83 -11.34 1.04
CA VAL A 47 5.11 -10.08 0.75
C VAL A 47 5.50 -9.00 1.76
N GLY A 48 5.65 -9.35 3.04
CA GLY A 48 6.11 -8.47 4.10
C GLY A 48 7.46 -7.84 3.77
N MET A 49 8.45 -8.64 3.35
CA MET A 49 9.74 -8.12 2.89
C MET A 49 9.62 -7.19 1.68
N THR A 50 8.73 -7.52 0.73
CA THR A 50 8.47 -6.66 -0.43
C THR A 50 7.92 -5.30 0.01
N PHE A 51 6.98 -5.27 0.96
CA PHE A 51 6.44 -4.03 1.51
C PHE A 51 7.48 -3.22 2.30
N LEU A 52 8.40 -3.86 3.02
CA LEU A 52 9.51 -3.16 3.66
C LEU A 52 10.42 -2.46 2.64
N PHE A 53 10.73 -3.13 1.53
CA PHE A 53 11.47 -2.50 0.44
C PHE A 53 10.70 -1.31 -0.15
N LEU A 54 9.41 -1.47 -0.44
CA LEU A 54 8.57 -0.39 -0.97
C LEU A 54 8.44 0.78 0.01
N ALA A 55 8.40 0.52 1.32
CA ALA A 55 8.38 1.56 2.35
C ALA A 55 9.65 2.42 2.27
N ILE A 56 10.83 1.78 2.19
CA ILE A 56 12.11 2.48 2.03
C ILE A 56 12.14 3.24 0.71
N LEU A 57 11.71 2.62 -0.39
CA LEU A 57 11.66 3.25 -1.71
C LEU A 57 10.78 4.51 -1.68
N SER A 58 9.54 4.39 -1.19
CA SER A 58 8.60 5.50 -1.04
C SER A 58 9.17 6.60 -0.14
N TRP A 59 9.87 6.24 0.93
CA TRP A 59 10.54 7.20 1.82
C TRP A 59 11.66 7.96 1.09
N ARG A 60 12.42 7.30 0.22
CA ARG A 60 13.59 7.90 -0.46
C ARG A 60 13.23 8.71 -1.70
N ILE A 61 12.15 8.37 -2.41
CA ILE A 61 11.74 9.05 -3.66
C ILE A 61 11.76 10.59 -3.54
N PRO A 62 11.16 11.22 -2.51
CA PRO A 62 11.18 12.69 -2.41
C PRO A 62 12.56 13.31 -2.29
N ASP A 63 13.57 12.54 -1.87
CA ASP A 63 14.94 13.03 -1.69
C ASP A 63 15.79 12.82 -2.95
N ILE A 64 15.39 11.94 -3.87
CA ILE A 64 16.18 11.55 -5.05
C ILE A 64 15.51 11.89 -6.39
N ALA A 65 14.20 12.14 -6.41
CA ALA A 65 13.45 12.32 -7.65
C ALA A 65 13.67 13.70 -8.31
N GLY A 66 14.10 14.71 -7.56
CA GLY A 66 14.27 16.08 -8.08
C GLY A 66 13.00 16.58 -8.79
N GLU A 67 13.17 17.07 -10.01
CA GLU A 67 12.08 17.56 -10.86
C GLU A 67 11.09 16.47 -11.29
N ALA A 68 11.49 15.19 -11.26
CA ALA A 68 10.62 14.08 -11.66
C ALA A 68 9.61 13.66 -10.56
N ILE A 69 9.59 14.33 -9.41
CA ILE A 69 8.72 13.96 -8.28
C ILE A 69 7.24 13.92 -8.66
N ALA A 70 6.78 14.84 -9.53
CA ALA A 70 5.41 14.87 -10.02
C ALA A 70 5.06 13.63 -10.84
N SER A 71 5.96 13.17 -11.71
CA SER A 71 5.84 11.94 -12.49
C SER A 71 5.80 10.70 -11.61
N PHE A 72 6.65 10.64 -10.57
CA PHE A 72 6.58 9.57 -9.58
C PHE A 72 5.26 9.57 -8.81
N GLY A 73 4.72 10.75 -8.45
CA GLY A 73 3.40 10.83 -7.82
C GLY A 73 2.28 10.29 -8.73
N LYS A 74 2.32 10.58 -10.04
CA LYS A 74 1.37 10.02 -11.02
C LYS A 74 1.51 8.50 -11.13
N LEU A 75 2.73 7.99 -11.11
CA LEU A 75 3.01 6.55 -11.09
C LEU A 75 2.48 5.86 -9.82
N PHE A 76 2.68 6.47 -8.66
CA PHE A 76 2.16 5.94 -7.39
C PHE A 76 0.63 6.00 -7.34
N ALA A 77 0.01 7.07 -7.86
CA ALA A 77 -1.45 7.12 -8.01
C ALA A 77 -1.99 5.96 -8.87
N LEU A 78 -1.28 5.59 -9.94
CA LEU A 78 -1.63 4.43 -10.76
C LEU A 78 -1.49 3.12 -9.96
N GLY A 79 -0.39 2.95 -9.22
CA GLY A 79 -0.17 1.78 -8.35
C GLY A 79 -1.26 1.61 -7.30
N GLU A 80 -1.62 2.68 -6.59
CA GLU A 80 -2.74 2.70 -5.64
C GLU A 80 -4.06 2.33 -6.34
N GLY A 81 -4.30 2.85 -7.55
CA GLY A 81 -5.46 2.48 -8.36
C GLY A 81 -5.52 0.99 -8.69
N MET A 82 -4.38 0.38 -9.03
CA MET A 82 -4.29 -1.07 -9.27
C MET A 82 -4.62 -1.87 -7.99
N TRP A 83 -4.15 -1.41 -6.83
CA TRP A 83 -4.49 -2.02 -5.54
C TRP A 83 -5.96 -1.87 -5.18
N VAL A 84 -6.57 -0.71 -5.41
CA VAL A 84 -8.02 -0.50 -5.22
C VAL A 84 -8.82 -1.53 -6.03
N VAL A 85 -8.45 -1.75 -7.30
CA VAL A 85 -9.14 -2.71 -8.17
C VAL A 85 -9.08 -4.12 -7.61
N ILE A 86 -7.89 -4.62 -7.23
CA ILE A 86 -7.76 -6.00 -6.75
C ILE A 86 -8.37 -6.19 -5.35
N ILE A 87 -8.24 -5.21 -4.45
CA ILE A 87 -8.89 -5.27 -3.13
C ILE A 87 -10.41 -5.28 -3.29
N GLY A 88 -10.95 -4.38 -4.12
CA GLY A 88 -12.38 -4.33 -4.42
C GLY A 88 -12.88 -5.65 -5.02
N TYR A 89 -12.13 -6.23 -5.96
CA TYR A 89 -12.45 -7.54 -6.52
C TYR A 89 -12.48 -8.65 -5.46
N HIS A 90 -11.49 -8.73 -4.56
CA HIS A 90 -11.46 -9.73 -3.49
C HIS A 90 -12.61 -9.56 -2.49
N ILE A 91 -13.04 -8.34 -2.21
CA ILE A 91 -14.21 -8.08 -1.36
C ILE A 91 -15.49 -8.54 -2.06
N ILE A 92 -15.69 -8.16 -3.33
CA ILE A 92 -16.90 -8.50 -4.09
C ILE A 92 -17.02 -10.01 -4.32
N SER A 93 -15.90 -10.70 -4.55
CA SER A 93 -15.83 -12.16 -4.75
C SER A 93 -15.79 -12.96 -3.45
N GLY A 94 -15.84 -12.31 -2.29
CA GLY A 94 -15.83 -12.96 -0.97
C GLY A 94 -14.49 -13.58 -0.55
N GLN A 95 -13.40 -13.28 -1.27
CA GLN A 95 -12.05 -13.78 -0.95
C GLN A 95 -11.39 -13.04 0.22
N ALA A 96 -11.78 -11.79 0.46
CA ALA A 96 -11.36 -11.01 1.61
C ALA A 96 -12.57 -10.28 2.19
N SER A 97 -12.64 -10.14 3.51
CA SER A 97 -13.73 -9.41 4.16
C SER A 97 -13.33 -8.91 5.54
N GLY A 98 -14.29 -8.34 6.27
CA GLY A 98 -14.06 -7.77 7.60
C GLY A 98 -13.47 -6.35 7.55
N PRO A 99 -13.43 -5.65 8.71
CA PRO A 99 -13.05 -4.24 8.78
C PRO A 99 -11.70 -3.94 8.12
N THR A 100 -10.71 -4.82 8.24
CA THR A 100 -9.37 -4.65 7.67
C THR A 100 -9.41 -4.51 6.15
N ALA A 101 -10.19 -5.35 5.45
CA ALA A 101 -10.28 -5.29 4.00
C ALA A 101 -10.88 -3.96 3.51
N TYR A 102 -11.94 -3.49 4.17
CA TYR A 102 -12.59 -2.22 3.83
C TYR A 102 -11.74 -1.00 4.19
N VAL A 103 -11.10 -1.01 5.36
CA VAL A 103 -10.17 0.06 5.77
C VAL A 103 -9.00 0.14 4.80
N ASN A 104 -8.44 -1.00 4.38
CA ASN A 104 -7.38 -1.03 3.39
C ASN A 104 -7.84 -0.41 2.07
N LEU A 105 -9.00 -0.83 1.54
CA LEU A 105 -9.57 -0.26 0.32
C LEU A 105 -9.71 1.27 0.40
N ILE A 106 -10.24 1.78 1.50
CA ILE A 106 -10.44 3.22 1.72
C ILE A 106 -9.10 3.96 1.77
N ILE A 107 -8.14 3.47 2.55
CA ILE A 107 -6.81 4.09 2.70
C ILE A 107 -6.09 4.12 1.35
N THR A 108 -6.07 3.01 0.61
CA THR A 108 -5.47 2.91 -0.73
C THR A 108 -6.12 3.90 -1.70
N ALA A 109 -7.46 3.97 -1.72
CA ALA A 109 -8.18 4.93 -2.57
C ALA A 109 -7.84 6.39 -2.22
N ILE A 110 -7.80 6.72 -0.92
CA ILE A 110 -7.41 8.05 -0.45
C ILE A 110 -5.98 8.37 -0.89
N LEU A 111 -5.02 7.45 -0.69
CA LEU A 111 -3.62 7.65 -1.12
C LEU A 111 -3.51 7.90 -2.62
N GLY A 112 -4.20 7.11 -3.46
CA GLY A 112 -4.22 7.32 -4.90
C GLY A 112 -4.73 8.71 -5.30
N ILE A 113 -5.81 9.16 -4.68
CA ILE A 113 -6.37 10.50 -4.88
C ILE A 113 -5.37 11.57 -4.43
N LEU A 114 -4.75 11.40 -3.27
CA LEU A 114 -3.79 12.35 -2.72
C LEU A 114 -2.55 12.48 -3.60
N PHE A 115 -2.01 11.37 -4.11
CA PHE A 115 -0.91 11.38 -5.08
C PHE A 115 -1.31 12.11 -6.37
N LEU A 116 -2.49 11.81 -6.93
CA LEU A 116 -2.96 12.45 -8.15
C LEU A 116 -3.14 13.98 -7.99
N ILE A 117 -3.76 14.42 -6.89
CA ILE A 117 -3.99 15.84 -6.61
C ILE A 117 -2.67 16.56 -6.33
N ALA A 118 -1.77 15.95 -5.54
CA ALA A 118 -0.48 16.54 -5.21
C ALA A 118 0.42 16.66 -6.45
N SER A 119 0.40 15.68 -7.36
CA SER A 119 1.12 15.72 -8.63
C SER A 119 0.69 16.87 -9.54
N ARG A 120 -0.62 17.14 -9.65
CA ARG A 120 -1.13 18.23 -10.49
C ARG A 120 -0.78 19.64 -10.00
N LYS A 121 -0.41 19.78 -8.72
CA LYS A 121 0.01 21.06 -8.13
C LYS A 121 1.52 21.30 -8.23
N SER A 122 2.27 20.29 -8.67
CA SER A 122 3.72 20.33 -8.82
C SER A 122 4.16 20.42 -10.28
N ASP A 123 3.19 20.37 -11.21
CA ASP A 123 3.34 20.85 -12.59
C ASP A 123 3.08 22.38 -12.61
#